data_AF-A0A527WXV2-F1
#
_entry.id   AF-A0A527WXV2-F1
#
_cell.length_a   1.000
_cell.length_b   1.000
_cell.length_c   1.000
_cell.angle_alpha   90.00
_cell.angle_beta   90.00
_cell.angle_gamma   90.00
#
_symmetry.space_group_name_H-M   'P 1'
#
loop_
_entity.id
_entity.type
_entity.pdbx_description
1 polymer ?
#
loop_
_entity_poly.entity_id
_entity_poly.type
_entity_poly.pdbx_seq_one_letter_code
_entity_poly.pdbx_strand_id
1 'polypeptide(L)'
;MTTFEFSGHRLDLRKGRLQRGGHDVYLRAKSLSLLIYLLENAGRVVGKDELVNAVWPNIAVSDDSLTQCMKDIRKALGADADGLVRTVLRRGYVIDEDRVRRIGDRDAPNAAGAGEHAGDAPSIAVLPFENLSGDPAQDYFADGMVDEIITALSRMRWLFVIARNSSFAYKGQADSVKRAGAELGVRYVLTGSVRKAGDHIRLTGQLIDSSSGKTIWANRYDGTMADVFDLQDQFAESVVGAIQPSILSAEIDRSRRKRPESLAAYDYVLHAFPLAWSLERAQNDEAMTLLERAIVIEPDYPLALSLLAWCHLQRVTYHWTETPAAS
;
A
#
# COMPACT_ATOMS: atom_id res chain seq x y z
N MET A 1 -13.81 18.39 -5.09
CA MET A 1 -15.15 18.14 -4.52
C MET A 1 -15.13 16.73 -3.94
N THR A 2 -14.93 16.58 -2.63
CA THR A 2 -14.07 15.45 -2.22
C THR A 2 -14.36 14.83 -0.86
N THR A 3 -15.18 15.44 -0.01
CA THR A 3 -15.35 14.95 1.36
C THR A 3 -16.80 15.07 1.82
N PHE A 4 -17.29 14.01 2.46
CA PHE A 4 -18.54 14.01 3.22
C PHE A 4 -18.25 13.97 4.71
N GLU A 5 -18.97 14.78 5.49
CA GLU A 5 -18.99 14.70 6.95
C GLU A 5 -20.41 14.34 7.40
N PHE A 6 -20.53 13.33 8.26
CA PHE A 6 -21.81 12.86 8.77
C PHE A 6 -21.58 12.11 10.08
N SER A 7 -22.42 12.35 11.10
CA SER A 7 -22.40 11.56 12.34
C SER A 7 -21.01 11.37 12.98
N GLY A 8 -20.17 12.42 13.01
CA GLY A 8 -18.80 12.35 13.52
C GLY A 8 -17.80 11.55 12.66
N HIS A 9 -18.24 11.12 11.47
CA HIS A 9 -17.44 10.47 10.45
C HIS A 9 -17.07 11.44 9.33
N ARG A 10 -15.92 11.19 8.72
CA ARG A 10 -15.41 11.90 7.55
C ARG A 10 -15.03 10.89 6.48
N LEU A 11 -15.62 11.00 5.30
CA LEU A 11 -15.31 10.17 4.14
C LEU A 11 -14.59 11.00 3.08
N ASP A 12 -13.34 10.66 2.81
CA ASP A 12 -12.54 11.25 1.72
C ASP A 12 -12.68 10.37 0.46
N LEU A 13 -13.35 10.90 -0.56
CA LEU A 13 -13.60 10.21 -1.82
C LEU A 13 -12.33 10.01 -2.65
N ARG A 14 -11.31 10.89 -2.53
CA ARG A 14 -10.03 10.73 -3.24
C ARG A 14 -9.20 9.61 -2.64
N LYS A 15 -9.25 9.46 -1.31
CA LYS A 15 -8.46 8.47 -0.58
C LYS A 15 -9.20 7.16 -0.33
N GLY A 16 -10.52 7.12 -0.54
CA GLY A 16 -11.35 5.96 -0.20
C GLY A 16 -11.32 5.65 1.31
N ARG A 17 -11.20 6.67 2.16
CA ARG A 17 -11.02 6.49 3.61
C ARG A 17 -12.19 7.05 4.40
N LEU A 18 -12.78 6.18 5.21
CA LEU A 18 -13.73 6.55 6.26
C LEU A 18 -12.97 6.76 7.57
N GLN A 19 -13.19 7.88 8.24
CA GLN A 19 -12.56 8.20 9.52
C GLN A 19 -13.60 8.59 10.56
N ARG A 20 -13.36 8.30 11.84
CA ARG A 20 -14.15 8.76 12.99
C ARG A 20 -13.21 9.34 14.04
N GLY A 21 -13.41 10.61 14.41
CA GLY A 21 -12.53 11.28 15.36
C GLY A 21 -11.04 11.28 14.97
N GLY A 22 -10.74 11.28 13.66
CA GLY A 22 -9.36 11.21 13.14
C GLY A 22 -8.74 9.81 13.03
N HIS A 23 -9.45 8.76 13.48
CA HIS A 23 -9.04 7.37 13.32
C HIS A 23 -9.70 6.73 12.10
N ASP A 24 -8.98 5.92 11.34
CA ASP A 24 -9.56 5.21 10.20
C ASP A 24 -10.53 4.12 10.69
N VAL A 25 -11.71 4.12 10.11
CA VAL A 25 -12.72 3.08 10.31
C VAL A 25 -12.67 2.14 9.12
N TYR A 26 -12.39 0.88 9.39
CA TYR A 26 -12.35 -0.13 8.35
C TYR A 26 -13.75 -0.39 7.78
N LEU A 27 -13.85 -0.38 6.45
CA LEU A 27 -15.04 -0.76 5.71
C LEU A 27 -14.59 -1.46 4.41
N ARG A 28 -15.19 -2.61 4.10
CA ARG A 28 -14.88 -3.37 2.87
C ARG A 28 -15.17 -2.54 1.61
N ALA A 29 -14.44 -2.78 0.52
CA ALA A 29 -14.49 -1.95 -0.68
C ALA A 29 -15.89 -1.83 -1.29
N LYS A 30 -16.66 -2.93 -1.37
CA LYS A 30 -18.04 -2.90 -1.87
C LYS A 30 -19.00 -2.21 -0.89
N SER A 31 -18.82 -2.40 0.41
CA SER A 31 -19.57 -1.68 1.45
C SER A 31 -19.26 -0.17 1.43
N LEU A 32 -18.01 0.20 1.13
CA LEU A 32 -17.58 1.59 0.94
C LEU A 32 -18.17 2.18 -0.35
N SER A 33 -18.13 1.46 -1.46
CA SER A 33 -18.71 1.89 -2.73
C SER A 33 -20.23 2.10 -2.60
N LEU A 34 -20.90 1.19 -1.89
CA LEU A 34 -22.31 1.29 -1.56
C LEU A 34 -22.60 2.53 -0.69
N LEU A 35 -21.78 2.78 0.33
CA LEU A 35 -21.89 3.96 1.17
C LEU A 35 -21.68 5.26 0.38
N ILE A 36 -20.69 5.32 -0.52
CA ILE A 36 -20.44 6.47 -1.39
C ILE A 36 -21.66 6.74 -2.26
N TYR A 37 -22.17 5.71 -2.94
CA TYR A 37 -23.34 5.87 -3.83
C TYR A 37 -24.57 6.36 -3.05
N LEU A 38 -24.80 5.83 -1.85
CA LEU A 38 -25.89 6.27 -0.98
C LEU A 38 -25.70 7.72 -0.50
N LEU A 39 -24.47 8.17 -0.20
CA LEU A 39 -24.17 9.54 0.20
C LEU A 39 -24.31 10.54 -0.95
N GLU A 40 -23.93 10.15 -2.16
CA GLU A 40 -24.13 10.96 -3.37
C GLU A 40 -25.61 11.14 -3.72
N ASN A 41 -26.45 10.20 -3.26
CA ASN A 41 -27.89 10.19 -3.43
C ASN A 41 -28.65 10.43 -2.11
N ALA A 42 -28.03 11.15 -1.17
CA ALA A 42 -28.67 11.49 0.10
C ALA A 42 -30.03 12.18 -0.13
N GLY A 43 -31.01 11.88 0.73
CA GLY A 43 -32.39 12.35 0.59
C GLY A 43 -33.24 11.54 -0.40
N ARG A 44 -32.64 10.74 -1.30
CA ARG A 44 -33.36 9.90 -2.26
C ARG A 44 -33.43 8.45 -1.79
N VAL A 45 -34.62 7.84 -1.91
CA VAL A 45 -34.76 6.39 -1.75
C VAL A 45 -34.15 5.70 -2.97
N VAL A 46 -33.07 4.95 -2.73
CA VAL A 46 -32.36 4.20 -3.76
C VAL A 46 -32.80 2.73 -3.72
N GLY A 47 -33.20 2.21 -4.89
CA GLY A 47 -33.70 0.84 -5.04
C GLY A 47 -32.62 -0.22 -4.84
N LYS A 48 -33.00 -1.43 -4.44
CA LYS A 48 -32.05 -2.56 -4.34
C LYS A 48 -31.39 -2.86 -5.70
N ASP A 49 -32.18 -2.96 -6.76
CA ASP A 49 -31.69 -3.24 -8.11
C ASP A 49 -30.77 -2.12 -8.62
N GLU A 50 -31.08 -0.88 -8.26
CA GLU A 50 -30.24 0.28 -8.57
C GLU A 50 -28.90 0.23 -7.84
N LEU A 51 -28.91 -0.07 -6.54
CA LEU A 51 -27.69 -0.24 -5.76
C LEU A 51 -26.84 -1.41 -6.28
N VAL A 52 -27.50 -2.51 -6.65
CA VAL A 52 -26.87 -3.66 -7.27
C VAL A 52 -26.19 -3.25 -8.58
N ASN A 53 -26.91 -2.59 -9.48
CA ASN A 53 -26.37 -2.15 -10.76
C ASN A 53 -25.27 -1.09 -10.63
N ALA A 54 -25.36 -0.22 -9.63
CA ALA A 54 -24.37 0.83 -9.40
C ALA A 54 -23.05 0.28 -8.83
N VAL A 55 -23.12 -0.66 -7.89
CA VAL A 55 -21.94 -1.18 -7.18
C VAL A 55 -21.38 -2.45 -7.83
N TRP A 56 -22.22 -3.19 -8.56
CA TRP A 56 -21.91 -4.41 -9.31
C TRP A 56 -22.49 -4.34 -10.73
N PRO A 57 -22.01 -3.42 -11.59
CA PRO A 57 -22.53 -3.27 -12.94
C PRO A 57 -22.36 -4.56 -13.74
N ASN A 58 -23.45 -5.04 -14.33
CA ASN A 58 -23.50 -6.26 -15.17
C ASN A 58 -23.19 -7.58 -14.44
N ILE A 59 -23.36 -7.64 -13.12
CA ILE A 59 -23.14 -8.85 -12.32
C ILE A 59 -24.42 -9.20 -11.56
N ALA A 60 -24.91 -10.43 -11.72
CA ALA A 60 -25.99 -10.95 -10.89
C ALA A 60 -25.46 -11.27 -9.48
N VAL A 61 -25.82 -10.45 -8.50
CA VAL A 61 -25.51 -10.66 -7.07
C VAL A 61 -26.76 -11.08 -6.30
N SER A 62 -26.59 -11.94 -5.30
CA SER A 62 -27.67 -12.33 -4.40
C SER A 62 -28.08 -11.17 -3.47
N ASP A 63 -29.35 -11.18 -3.04
CA ASP A 63 -29.88 -10.26 -2.03
C ASP A 63 -29.07 -10.26 -0.71
N ASP A 64 -28.41 -11.37 -0.41
CA ASP A 64 -27.53 -11.52 0.75
C ASP A 64 -26.27 -10.65 0.64
N SER A 65 -25.75 -10.44 -0.57
CA SER A 65 -24.56 -9.60 -0.82
C SER A 65 -24.82 -8.14 -0.45
N LEU A 66 -25.97 -7.61 -0.87
CA LEU A 66 -26.41 -6.26 -0.52
C LEU A 66 -26.71 -6.14 0.98
N THR A 67 -27.36 -7.17 1.55
CA THR A 67 -27.68 -7.21 2.98
C THR A 67 -26.41 -7.21 3.83
N GLN A 68 -25.38 -7.95 3.42
CA GLN A 68 -24.11 -8.01 4.13
C GLN A 68 -23.32 -6.69 4.02
N CYS A 69 -23.28 -6.07 2.84
CA CYS A 69 -22.66 -4.74 2.70
C CYS A 69 -23.33 -3.71 3.62
N MET A 70 -24.67 -3.76 3.72
CA MET A 70 -25.42 -2.91 4.64
C MET A 70 -25.12 -3.20 6.10
N LYS A 71 -24.91 -4.47 6.49
CA LYS A 71 -24.48 -4.84 7.85
C LYS A 71 -23.11 -4.25 8.18
N ASP A 72 -22.16 -4.30 7.24
CA ASP A 72 -20.83 -3.74 7.47
C ASP A 72 -20.87 -2.23 7.63
N ILE A 73 -21.66 -1.54 6.79
CA ILE A 73 -21.87 -0.10 6.91
C ILE A 73 -22.42 0.22 8.29
N ARG A 74 -23.48 -0.47 8.73
CA ARG A 74 -24.06 -0.24 10.06
C ARG A 74 -23.07 -0.50 11.18
N LYS A 75 -22.27 -1.56 11.06
CA LYS A 75 -21.24 -1.90 12.05
C LYS A 75 -20.14 -0.83 12.11
N ALA A 76 -19.68 -0.34 10.96
CA ALA A 76 -18.63 0.68 10.87
C ALA A 76 -19.11 2.03 11.45
N LEU A 77 -20.37 2.39 11.19
CA LEU A 77 -20.95 3.64 11.67
C LEU A 77 -21.39 3.57 13.15
N GLY A 78 -21.58 2.37 13.70
CA GLY A 78 -21.94 2.15 15.09
C GLY A 78 -23.34 2.70 15.43
N ALA A 79 -23.51 3.20 16.66
CA ALA A 79 -24.80 3.72 17.16
C ALA A 79 -25.44 4.81 16.28
N ASP A 80 -24.65 5.49 15.46
CA ASP A 80 -25.13 6.57 14.59
C ASP A 80 -25.75 6.08 13.27
N ALA A 81 -25.61 4.78 12.97
CA ALA A 81 -26.04 4.16 11.72
C ALA A 81 -27.55 4.16 11.52
N ASP A 82 -28.32 3.85 12.57
CA ASP A 82 -29.77 3.65 12.48
C ASP A 82 -30.52 4.95 12.18
N GLY A 83 -29.95 6.10 12.58
CA GLY A 83 -30.46 7.42 12.22
C GLY A 83 -29.93 7.93 10.88
N LEU A 84 -28.87 7.34 10.30
CA LEU A 84 -28.25 7.85 9.07
C LEU A 84 -28.74 7.06 7.86
N VAL A 85 -28.71 5.73 7.93
CA VAL A 85 -29.08 4.84 6.83
C VAL A 85 -30.36 4.10 7.17
N ARG A 86 -31.48 4.56 6.62
CA ARG A 86 -32.80 3.99 6.88
C ARG A 86 -33.20 2.98 5.80
N THR A 87 -33.76 1.87 6.24
CA THR A 87 -34.40 0.89 5.33
C THR A 87 -35.84 1.34 5.04
N VAL A 88 -36.19 1.48 3.77
CA VAL A 88 -37.56 1.72 3.32
C VAL A 88 -38.13 0.39 2.84
N LEU A 89 -39.13 -0.12 3.57
CA LEU A 89 -39.69 -1.45 3.34
C LEU A 89 -40.12 -1.62 1.88
N ARG A 90 -39.61 -2.67 1.22
CA ARG A 90 -39.86 -3.03 -0.20
C ARG A 90 -39.45 -1.98 -1.25
N ARG A 91 -38.75 -0.91 -0.84
CA ARG A 91 -38.30 0.16 -1.77
C ARG A 91 -36.79 0.31 -1.81
N GLY A 92 -36.06 0.03 -0.73
CA GLY A 92 -34.60 0.10 -0.70
C GLY A 92 -34.07 0.87 0.51
N TYR A 93 -33.09 1.74 0.29
CA TYR A 93 -32.39 2.46 1.36
C TYR A 93 -32.34 3.96 1.09
N VAL A 94 -32.28 4.76 2.16
CA VAL A 94 -32.12 6.21 2.07
C VAL A 94 -31.14 6.70 3.13
N ILE A 95 -30.30 7.65 2.74
CA ILE A 95 -29.47 8.42 3.66
C ILE A 95 -30.22 9.68 4.04
N ASP A 96 -30.26 9.98 5.33
CA ASP A 96 -30.79 11.24 5.85
C ASP A 96 -29.87 12.41 5.44
N GLU A 97 -30.34 13.24 4.51
CA GLU A 97 -29.57 14.36 3.94
C GLU A 97 -29.25 15.44 5.00
N ASP A 98 -30.15 15.66 5.97
CA ASP A 98 -29.96 16.66 7.03
C ASP A 98 -28.78 16.30 7.95
N ARG A 99 -28.35 15.04 7.92
CA ARG A 99 -27.20 14.53 8.69
C ARG A 99 -25.91 14.46 7.88
N VAL A 100 -25.92 14.84 6.60
CA VAL A 100 -24.78 14.78 5.69
C VAL A 100 -24.38 16.18 5.24
N ARG A 101 -23.17 16.59 5.59
CA ARG A 101 -22.55 17.81 5.08
C ARG A 101 -21.56 17.47 3.98
N ARG A 102 -21.79 17.99 2.78
CA ARG A 102 -20.84 17.90 1.67
C ARG A 102 -19.87 19.09 1.74
N ILE A 103 -18.58 18.81 1.88
CA ILE A 103 -17.55 19.84 1.93
C ILE A 103 -16.95 20.01 0.54
N GLY A 104 -17.18 21.19 -0.05
CA GLY A 104 -16.55 21.62 -1.30
C GLY A 104 -15.05 21.88 -1.10
N ASP A 105 -14.28 21.85 -2.19
CA ASP A 105 -12.80 21.93 -2.23
C ASP A 105 -12.17 23.18 -1.55
N ARG A 106 -12.95 24.07 -0.95
CA ARG A 106 -12.49 25.35 -0.37
C ARG A 106 -12.36 25.37 1.15
N ASP A 107 -12.95 24.43 1.89
CA ASP A 107 -12.92 24.42 3.36
C ASP A 107 -12.19 23.20 3.98
N ALA A 108 -11.57 22.35 3.16
CA ALA A 108 -10.53 21.49 3.69
C ALA A 108 -9.34 22.38 4.07
N PRO A 109 -8.79 22.33 5.30
CA PRO A 109 -7.52 22.98 5.58
C PRO A 109 -6.55 22.52 4.51
N ASN A 110 -6.06 23.51 3.76
CA ASN A 110 -5.31 23.37 2.54
C ASN A 110 -4.13 22.42 2.76
N ALA A 111 -4.33 21.13 2.47
CA ALA A 111 -3.24 20.21 2.18
C ALA A 111 -2.79 20.45 0.74
N ALA A 112 -2.38 21.69 0.45
CA ALA A 112 -1.37 21.94 -0.56
C ALA A 112 -0.13 21.15 -0.13
N GLY A 113 0.17 20.10 -0.88
CA GLY A 113 1.23 19.13 -0.53
C GLY A 113 1.09 17.76 -1.21
N ALA A 114 0.02 17.50 -1.98
CA ALA A 114 -0.10 16.25 -2.73
C ALA A 114 0.77 16.16 -4.00
N GLY A 115 1.65 17.14 -4.23
CA GLY A 115 2.69 17.10 -5.28
C GLY A 115 4.12 16.95 -4.74
N GLU A 116 4.33 16.90 -3.41
CA GLU A 116 5.67 17.05 -2.81
C GLU A 116 6.11 15.89 -1.90
N HIS A 117 5.38 14.77 -1.86
CA HIS A 117 5.87 13.54 -1.21
C HIS A 117 6.46 12.53 -2.20
N ALA A 118 7.10 13.02 -3.27
CA ALA A 118 7.98 12.20 -4.13
C ALA A 118 9.43 12.11 -3.61
N GLY A 119 9.71 12.62 -2.40
CA GLY A 119 10.99 12.48 -1.73
C GLY A 119 10.93 11.43 -0.63
N ASP A 120 11.53 10.27 -0.86
CA ASP A 120 11.98 9.29 0.13
C ASP A 120 11.02 8.23 0.75
N ALA A 121 9.69 8.37 0.71
CA ALA A 121 8.78 7.32 1.20
C ALA A 121 8.55 6.15 0.21
N PRO A 122 8.41 4.89 0.67
CA PRO A 122 8.13 3.76 -0.21
C PRO A 122 6.71 3.83 -0.79
N SER A 123 6.59 3.53 -2.09
CA SER A 123 5.32 3.60 -2.82
C SER A 123 5.06 2.34 -3.65
N ILE A 124 3.80 1.95 -3.78
CA ILE A 124 3.37 0.74 -4.51
C ILE A 124 2.17 1.03 -5.42
N ALA A 125 2.20 0.49 -6.63
CA ALA A 125 1.02 0.32 -7.48
C ALA A 125 0.63 -1.16 -7.55
N VAL A 126 -0.66 -1.45 -7.47
CA VAL A 126 -1.20 -2.78 -7.77
C VAL A 126 -1.81 -2.74 -9.17
N LEU A 127 -1.31 -3.57 -10.07
CA LEU A 127 -1.82 -3.68 -11.43
C LEU A 127 -3.01 -4.64 -11.49
N PRO A 128 -3.89 -4.51 -12.50
CA PRO A 128 -4.94 -5.49 -12.76
C PRO A 128 -4.34 -6.89 -12.93
N PHE A 129 -4.87 -7.86 -12.18
CA PHE A 129 -4.42 -9.25 -12.30
C PHE A 129 -4.98 -9.86 -13.59
N GLU A 130 -4.16 -10.65 -14.27
CA GLU A 130 -4.55 -11.33 -15.49
C GLU A 130 -5.53 -12.47 -15.19
N ASN A 131 -6.66 -12.50 -15.89
CA ASN A 131 -7.61 -13.60 -15.79
C ASN A 131 -7.18 -14.76 -16.72
N LEU A 132 -6.68 -15.83 -16.13
CA LEU A 132 -6.23 -17.05 -16.82
C LEU A 132 -7.27 -18.18 -16.75
N SER A 133 -8.53 -17.84 -16.46
CA SER A 133 -9.65 -18.79 -16.33
C SER A 133 -10.34 -19.08 -17.66
N GLY A 134 -10.03 -18.33 -18.72
CA GLY A 134 -10.59 -18.52 -20.07
C GLY A 134 -12.02 -17.98 -20.26
N ASP A 135 -12.63 -17.44 -19.21
CA ASP A 135 -13.97 -16.86 -19.21
C ASP A 135 -13.90 -15.38 -18.81
N PRO A 136 -14.14 -14.42 -19.73
CA PRO A 136 -14.16 -12.99 -19.43
C PRO A 136 -15.19 -12.60 -18.38
N ALA A 137 -16.26 -13.39 -18.18
CA ALA A 137 -17.22 -13.15 -17.11
C ALA A 137 -16.61 -13.33 -15.72
N GLN A 138 -15.37 -13.80 -15.60
CA GLN A 138 -14.64 -13.96 -14.34
C GLN A 138 -13.64 -12.82 -14.06
N ASP A 139 -13.55 -11.81 -14.94
CA ASP A 139 -12.72 -10.63 -14.73
C ASP A 139 -13.06 -9.88 -13.44
N TYR A 140 -14.34 -9.89 -13.02
CA TYR A 140 -14.76 -9.27 -11.76
C TYR A 140 -14.03 -9.87 -10.55
N PHE A 141 -13.68 -11.15 -10.61
CA PHE A 141 -13.03 -11.85 -9.51
C PHE A 141 -11.57 -11.41 -9.41
N ALA A 142 -10.86 -11.31 -10.54
CA ALA A 142 -9.51 -10.76 -10.60
C ALA A 142 -9.47 -9.28 -10.19
N ASP A 143 -10.44 -8.49 -10.65
CA ASP A 143 -10.57 -7.08 -10.31
C ASP A 143 -10.91 -6.89 -8.81
N GLY A 144 -11.77 -7.73 -8.23
CA GLY A 144 -12.11 -7.72 -6.81
C GLY A 144 -10.93 -8.10 -5.91
N MET A 145 -10.10 -9.05 -6.34
CA MET A 145 -8.85 -9.40 -5.65
C MET A 145 -7.88 -8.22 -5.57
N VAL A 146 -7.74 -7.47 -6.66
CA VAL A 146 -6.88 -6.26 -6.70
C VAL A 146 -7.38 -5.21 -5.72
N ASP A 147 -8.70 -5.00 -5.65
CA ASP A 147 -9.30 -4.04 -4.73
C ASP A 147 -9.08 -4.41 -3.26
N GLU A 148 -9.19 -5.70 -2.93
CA GLU A 148 -8.96 -6.17 -1.56
C GLU A 148 -7.48 -6.06 -1.16
N ILE A 149 -6.56 -6.33 -2.10
CA ILE A 149 -5.12 -6.13 -1.88
C ILE A 149 -4.79 -4.65 -1.69
N ILE A 150 -5.30 -3.75 -2.52
CA ILE A 150 -5.12 -2.29 -2.36
C ILE A 150 -5.62 -1.84 -0.99
N THR A 151 -6.78 -2.34 -0.57
CA THR A 151 -7.40 -2.03 0.71
C THR A 151 -6.52 -2.52 1.87
N ALA A 152 -6.05 -3.77 1.83
CA ALA A 152 -5.18 -4.34 2.84
C ALA A 152 -3.82 -3.62 2.92
N LEU A 153 -3.21 -3.29 1.78
CA LEU A 153 -1.96 -2.52 1.71
C LEU A 153 -2.12 -1.11 2.29
N SER A 154 -3.27 -0.47 2.06
CA SER A 154 -3.56 0.90 2.53
C SER A 154 -3.62 1.01 4.06
N ARG A 155 -3.73 -0.11 4.79
CA ARG A 155 -3.64 -0.16 6.25
C ARG A 155 -2.20 0.14 6.74
N MET A 156 -1.18 -0.05 5.90
CA MET A 156 0.22 0.26 6.22
C MET A 156 0.51 1.75 6.06
N ARG A 157 0.53 2.48 7.19
CA ARG A 157 0.72 3.95 7.21
C ARG A 157 2.03 4.46 6.60
N TRP A 158 3.05 3.61 6.54
CA TRP A 158 4.38 3.95 6.01
C TRP A 158 4.53 3.67 4.50
N LEU A 159 3.52 3.07 3.86
CA LEU A 159 3.53 2.71 2.44
C LEU A 159 2.51 3.55 1.67
N PHE A 160 2.95 4.25 0.62
CA PHE A 160 2.06 5.01 -0.25
C PHE A 160 1.47 4.11 -1.34
N VAL A 161 0.15 3.91 -1.32
CA VAL A 161 -0.55 3.02 -2.29
C VAL A 161 -1.23 3.85 -3.37
N ILE A 162 -0.94 3.55 -4.64
CA ILE A 162 -1.62 4.16 -5.78
C ILE A 162 -3.02 3.55 -5.96
N ALA A 163 -4.00 4.43 -6.12
CA ALA A 163 -5.40 4.04 -6.28
C ALA A 163 -5.67 3.34 -7.61
N ARG A 164 -6.60 2.38 -7.55
CA ARG A 164 -7.14 1.55 -8.64
C ARG A 164 -7.24 2.27 -10.00
N ASN A 165 -7.87 3.44 -10.02
CA ASN A 165 -8.17 4.16 -11.27
C ASN A 165 -6.92 4.57 -12.06
N SER A 166 -5.77 4.70 -11.40
CA SER A 166 -4.50 5.04 -12.05
C SER A 166 -3.81 3.81 -12.63
N SER A 167 -4.10 2.61 -12.10
CA SER A 167 -3.48 1.34 -12.55
C SER A 167 -4.30 0.61 -13.62
N PHE A 168 -5.60 0.87 -13.74
CA PHE A 168 -6.49 0.19 -14.68
C PHE A 168 -6.13 0.42 -16.16
N ALA A 169 -5.48 1.55 -16.47
CA ALA A 169 -5.01 1.88 -17.81
C ALA A 169 -3.98 0.87 -18.35
N TYR A 170 -3.36 0.04 -17.51
CA TYR A 170 -2.30 -0.90 -17.89
C TYR A 170 -2.79 -2.34 -18.12
N LYS A 171 -4.11 -2.60 -18.01
CA LYS A 171 -4.68 -3.95 -18.24
C LYS A 171 -4.41 -4.42 -19.67
N GLY A 172 -3.87 -5.62 -19.83
CA GLY A 172 -3.64 -6.25 -21.14
C GLY A 172 -2.54 -5.62 -22.00
N GLN A 173 -1.72 -4.73 -21.43
CA GLN A 173 -0.61 -4.10 -22.16
C GLN A 173 0.69 -4.86 -21.98
N ALA A 174 1.46 -4.99 -23.07
CA ALA A 174 2.87 -5.37 -22.98
C ALA A 174 3.64 -4.32 -22.17
N ASP A 175 4.61 -4.77 -21.36
CA ASP A 175 5.46 -3.92 -20.50
C ASP A 175 4.72 -3.06 -19.45
N SER A 176 3.51 -3.47 -19.07
CA SER A 176 2.65 -2.79 -18.09
C SER A 176 3.37 -2.43 -16.79
N VAL A 177 4.23 -3.32 -16.28
CA VAL A 177 5.02 -3.09 -15.05
C VAL A 177 6.01 -1.95 -15.20
N LYS A 178 6.79 -1.93 -16.29
CA LYS A 178 7.83 -0.92 -16.52
C LYS A 178 7.21 0.45 -16.77
N ARG A 179 6.12 0.49 -17.54
CA ARG A 179 5.36 1.72 -17.82
C ARG A 179 4.67 2.25 -16.57
N ALA A 180 3.98 1.40 -15.81
CA ALA A 180 3.34 1.80 -14.57
C ALA A 180 4.35 2.35 -13.55
N GLY A 181 5.52 1.70 -13.40
CA GLY A 181 6.59 2.18 -12.54
C GLY A 181 7.06 3.60 -12.92
N ALA A 182 7.29 3.84 -14.21
CA ALA A 182 7.78 5.13 -14.72
C ALA A 182 6.71 6.23 -14.73
N GLU A 183 5.50 5.92 -15.21
CA GLU A 183 4.42 6.89 -15.40
C GLU A 183 3.70 7.23 -14.08
N LEU A 184 3.57 6.26 -13.15
CA LEU A 184 2.96 6.50 -11.83
C LEU A 184 3.98 6.93 -10.78
N GLY A 185 5.29 6.89 -11.08
CA GLY A 185 6.35 7.27 -10.14
C GLY A 185 6.41 6.39 -8.89
N VAL A 186 6.06 5.10 -9.00
CA VAL A 186 6.03 4.17 -7.87
C VAL A 186 7.29 3.35 -7.75
N ARG A 187 7.72 3.05 -6.52
CA ARG A 187 8.91 2.21 -6.26
C ARG A 187 8.66 0.73 -6.47
N TYR A 188 7.46 0.28 -6.14
CA TYR A 188 7.09 -1.12 -6.24
C TYR A 188 5.86 -1.27 -7.11
N VAL A 189 5.82 -2.36 -7.87
CA VAL A 189 4.67 -2.74 -8.68
C VAL A 189 4.30 -4.17 -8.32
N LEU A 190 3.06 -4.36 -7.87
CA LEU A 190 2.46 -5.68 -7.66
C LEU A 190 1.67 -6.06 -8.90
N THR A 191 1.99 -7.21 -9.48
CA THR A 191 1.29 -7.80 -10.62
C THR A 191 1.00 -9.27 -10.35
N GLY A 192 0.08 -9.86 -11.09
CA GLY A 192 -0.32 -11.24 -10.85
C GLY A 192 -1.35 -11.76 -11.82
N SER A 193 -1.78 -12.98 -11.57
CA SER A 193 -2.83 -13.64 -12.33
C SER A 193 -3.73 -14.47 -11.42
N VAL A 194 -4.95 -14.65 -11.89
CA VAL A 194 -5.98 -15.44 -11.24
C VAL A 194 -6.48 -16.49 -12.21
N ARG A 195 -6.51 -17.74 -11.77
CA ARG A 195 -7.13 -18.85 -12.50
C ARG A 195 -8.17 -19.50 -11.63
N LYS A 196 -9.40 -19.56 -12.11
CA LYS A 196 -10.49 -20.30 -11.50
C LYS A 196 -10.88 -21.47 -12.40
N ALA A 197 -11.00 -22.65 -11.81
CA ALA A 197 -11.42 -23.88 -12.49
C ALA A 197 -12.40 -24.64 -11.59
N GLY A 198 -13.69 -24.54 -11.90
CA GLY A 198 -14.76 -25.02 -11.02
C GLY A 198 -14.69 -24.33 -9.66
N ASP A 199 -14.53 -25.15 -8.61
CA ASP A 199 -14.39 -24.68 -7.23
C ASP A 199 -12.94 -24.39 -6.82
N HIS A 200 -11.95 -24.52 -7.70
CA HIS A 200 -10.55 -24.26 -7.36
C HIS A 200 -10.11 -22.90 -7.87
N ILE A 201 -9.47 -22.11 -7.01
CA ILE A 201 -8.87 -20.83 -7.33
C ILE A 201 -7.37 -20.92 -7.12
N ARG A 202 -6.62 -20.42 -8.09
CA ARG A 202 -5.17 -20.21 -8.01
C ARG A 202 -4.86 -18.74 -8.24
N LEU A 203 -4.22 -18.13 -7.26
CA LEU A 203 -3.68 -16.79 -7.30
C LEU A 203 -2.16 -16.87 -7.46
N THR A 204 -1.59 -16.11 -8.39
CA THR A 204 -0.14 -15.91 -8.48
C THR A 204 0.14 -14.42 -8.38
N GLY A 205 1.08 -14.03 -7.54
CA GLY A 205 1.46 -12.63 -7.34
C GLY A 205 2.97 -12.44 -7.38
N GLN A 206 3.40 -11.29 -7.87
CA GLN A 206 4.80 -10.88 -7.95
C GLN A 206 4.95 -9.41 -7.61
N LEU A 207 5.92 -9.09 -6.76
CA LEU A 207 6.29 -7.74 -6.40
C LEU A 207 7.62 -7.39 -7.05
N ILE A 208 7.63 -6.30 -7.80
CA ILE A 208 8.76 -5.88 -8.63
C ILE A 208 9.23 -4.51 -8.15
N ASP A 209 10.53 -4.36 -7.95
CA ASP A 209 11.16 -3.05 -7.77
C ASP A 209 11.25 -2.36 -9.14
N SER A 210 10.51 -1.28 -9.33
CA SER A 210 10.39 -0.55 -10.60
C SER A 210 11.72 0.03 -11.08
N SER A 211 12.62 0.36 -10.16
CA SER A 211 13.90 1.01 -10.48
C SER A 211 14.92 0.05 -11.06
N SER A 212 14.90 -1.21 -10.60
CA SER A 212 15.83 -2.26 -11.06
C SER A 212 15.17 -3.29 -11.97
N GLY A 213 13.84 -3.34 -12.03
CA GLY A 213 13.06 -4.39 -12.69
C GLY A 213 13.13 -5.75 -11.98
N LYS A 214 13.74 -5.82 -10.79
CA LYS A 214 13.93 -7.08 -10.07
C LYS A 214 12.66 -7.49 -9.33
N THR A 215 12.25 -8.75 -9.50
CA THR A 215 11.24 -9.37 -8.64
C THR A 215 11.83 -9.59 -7.24
N ILE A 216 11.24 -8.94 -6.23
CA ILE A 216 11.68 -9.02 -4.83
C ILE A 216 10.80 -9.95 -3.99
N TRP A 217 9.63 -10.33 -4.52
CA TRP A 217 8.77 -11.35 -3.94
C TRP A 217 7.92 -11.98 -5.05
N ALA A 218 7.68 -13.28 -4.95
CA ALA A 218 6.75 -14.00 -5.80
C ALA A 218 6.16 -15.17 -5.02
N ASN A 219 4.85 -15.37 -5.11
CA ASN A 219 4.20 -16.51 -4.46
C ASN A 219 2.96 -16.97 -5.21
N ARG A 220 2.52 -18.19 -4.89
CA ARG A 220 1.32 -18.82 -5.41
C ARG A 220 0.44 -19.27 -4.24
N TYR A 221 -0.85 -19.03 -4.37
CA TYR A 221 -1.84 -19.47 -3.41
C TYR A 221 -2.93 -20.27 -4.12
N ASP A 222 -3.32 -21.39 -3.51
CA ASP A 222 -4.35 -22.30 -4.00
C ASP A 222 -5.48 -22.35 -2.95
N GLY A 223 -6.74 -22.31 -3.39
CA GLY A 223 -7.90 -22.30 -2.49
C GLY A 223 -9.17 -22.85 -3.14
N THR A 224 -10.22 -23.02 -2.35
CA THR A 224 -11.53 -23.53 -2.80
C THR A 224 -12.64 -22.49 -2.65
N MET A 225 -13.63 -22.58 -3.54
CA MET A 225 -14.69 -21.59 -3.79
C MET A 225 -15.83 -21.58 -2.75
N ALA A 226 -15.78 -22.44 -1.73
CA ALA A 226 -16.88 -22.63 -0.78
C ALA A 226 -17.31 -21.31 -0.10
N ASP A 227 -16.34 -20.41 0.16
CA ASP A 227 -16.57 -19.04 0.60
C ASP A 227 -15.65 -18.08 -0.15
N VAL A 228 -16.01 -17.75 -1.39
CA VAL A 228 -15.26 -16.86 -2.30
C VAL A 228 -14.84 -15.55 -1.62
N PHE A 229 -15.66 -15.02 -0.70
CA PHE A 229 -15.42 -13.77 0.01
C PHE A 229 -14.41 -13.92 1.16
N ASP A 230 -14.51 -14.97 1.96
CA ASP A 230 -13.52 -15.26 3.01
C ASP A 230 -12.16 -15.59 2.38
N LEU A 231 -12.19 -16.24 1.21
CA LEU A 231 -11.00 -16.54 0.42
C LEU A 231 -10.33 -15.27 -0.12
N GLN A 232 -11.11 -14.27 -0.58
CA GLN A 232 -10.59 -12.98 -1.05
C GLN A 232 -9.88 -12.21 0.06
N ASP A 233 -10.52 -12.07 1.23
CA ASP A 233 -9.96 -11.38 2.39
C ASP A 233 -8.70 -12.12 2.89
N GLN A 234 -8.77 -13.45 3.02
CA GLN A 234 -7.63 -14.27 3.44
C GLN A 234 -6.45 -14.19 2.47
N PHE A 235 -6.70 -14.21 1.15
CA PHE A 235 -5.64 -14.06 0.17
C PHE A 235 -5.03 -12.66 0.21
N ALA A 236 -5.83 -11.60 0.32
CA ALA A 236 -5.31 -10.24 0.43
C ALA A 236 -4.43 -10.09 1.67
N GLU A 237 -4.88 -10.57 2.83
CA GLU A 237 -4.09 -10.54 4.07
C GLU A 237 -2.82 -11.38 3.97
N SER A 238 -2.89 -12.56 3.34
CA SER A 238 -1.72 -13.42 3.12
C SER A 238 -0.70 -12.79 2.15
N VAL A 239 -1.17 -12.13 1.11
CA VAL A 239 -0.33 -11.41 0.13
C VAL A 239 0.35 -10.22 0.82
N VAL A 240 -0.41 -9.41 1.56
CA VAL A 240 0.15 -8.25 2.28
C VAL A 240 1.13 -8.67 3.37
N GLY A 241 0.80 -9.69 4.16
CA GLY A 241 1.68 -10.24 5.19
C GLY A 241 2.99 -10.80 4.63
N ALA A 242 2.97 -11.32 3.39
CA ALA A 242 4.15 -11.82 2.71
C ALA A 242 4.97 -10.71 2.01
N ILE A 243 4.30 -9.66 1.53
CA ILE A 243 4.94 -8.54 0.81
C ILE A 243 5.63 -7.56 1.76
N GLN A 244 5.04 -7.27 2.92
CA GLN A 244 5.55 -6.27 3.86
C GLN A 244 7.03 -6.52 4.25
N PRO A 245 7.45 -7.73 4.67
CA PRO A 245 8.85 -8.03 4.98
C PRO A 245 9.80 -7.85 3.80
N SER A 246 9.35 -8.18 2.58
CA SER A 246 10.12 -8.00 1.35
C SER A 246 10.35 -6.54 1.01
N ILE A 247 9.32 -5.69 1.16
CA ILE A 247 9.45 -4.23 0.98
C ILE A 247 10.42 -3.66 2.02
N LEU A 248 10.23 -4.00 3.29
CA LEU A 248 11.12 -3.52 4.37
C LEU A 248 12.57 -3.94 4.12
N SER A 249 12.83 -5.19 3.74
CA SER A 249 14.18 -5.66 3.43
C SER A 249 14.78 -4.92 2.23
N ALA A 250 13.97 -4.68 1.18
CA ALA A 250 14.41 -3.94 0.00
C ALA A 250 14.73 -2.47 0.31
N GLU A 251 13.94 -1.82 1.18
CA GLU A 251 14.20 -0.44 1.63
C GLU A 251 15.41 -0.37 2.57
N ILE A 252 15.62 -1.35 3.45
CA ILE A 252 16.85 -1.45 4.28
C ILE A 252 18.08 -1.61 3.38
N ASP A 253 18.04 -2.53 2.42
CA ASP A 253 19.10 -2.72 1.41
C ASP A 253 19.36 -1.46 0.60
N ARG A 254 18.29 -0.73 0.24
CA ARG A 254 18.38 0.52 -0.51
C ARG A 254 19.00 1.63 0.33
N SER A 255 18.60 1.76 1.59
CA SER A 255 19.22 2.71 2.53
C SER A 255 20.70 2.42 2.72
N ARG A 256 21.11 1.15 2.72
CA ARG A 256 22.53 0.73 2.74
C ARG A 256 23.26 1.05 1.42
N ARG A 257 22.53 1.15 0.31
CA ARG A 257 23.06 1.37 -1.06
C ARG A 257 22.90 2.81 -1.56
N LYS A 258 22.33 3.76 -0.79
CA LYS A 258 22.29 5.17 -1.20
C LYS A 258 23.72 5.57 -1.55
N ARG A 259 23.95 5.81 -2.85
CA ARG A 259 25.21 6.40 -3.32
C ARG A 259 25.39 7.68 -2.50
N PRO A 260 26.58 7.93 -1.96
CA PRO A 260 26.83 9.19 -1.29
C PRO A 260 26.52 10.33 -2.25
N GLU A 261 25.92 11.39 -1.74
CA GLU A 261 25.64 12.63 -2.46
C GLU A 261 26.95 13.21 -3.05
N SER A 262 28.09 12.87 -2.42
CA SER A 262 29.42 13.24 -2.89
C SER A 262 30.25 12.03 -3.37
N LEU A 263 30.68 12.09 -4.64
CA LEU A 263 31.67 11.16 -5.19
C LEU A 263 33.00 11.18 -4.41
N ALA A 264 33.34 12.29 -3.74
CA ALA A 264 34.52 12.37 -2.90
C ALA A 264 34.36 11.59 -1.59
N ALA A 265 33.17 11.61 -0.97
CA ALA A 265 32.89 10.76 0.19
C ALA A 265 32.89 9.27 -0.20
N TYR A 266 32.41 8.95 -1.41
CA TYR A 266 32.48 7.60 -1.95
C TYR A 266 33.90 7.09 -2.10
N ASP A 267 34.79 7.92 -2.66
CA ASP A 267 36.18 7.55 -2.92
C ASP A 267 36.91 7.21 -1.61
N TYR A 268 36.70 8.01 -0.56
CA TYR A 268 37.23 7.71 0.77
C TYR A 268 36.72 6.38 1.33
N VAL A 269 35.42 6.10 1.20
CA VAL A 269 34.85 4.82 1.64
C VAL A 269 35.40 3.64 0.83
N LEU A 270 35.60 3.80 -0.47
CA LEU A 270 36.13 2.74 -1.33
C LEU A 270 37.58 2.39 -0.95
N HIS A 271 38.40 3.39 -0.63
CA HIS A 271 39.76 3.19 -0.12
C HIS A 271 39.77 2.59 1.30
N ALA A 272 38.84 3.00 2.16
CA ALA A 272 38.73 2.46 3.52
C ALA A 272 38.24 1.01 3.56
N PHE A 273 37.45 0.58 2.56
CA PHE A 273 36.79 -0.73 2.55
C PHE A 273 37.75 -1.93 2.70
N PRO A 274 38.83 -2.10 1.91
CA PRO A 274 39.74 -3.22 2.13
C PRO A 274 40.46 -3.15 3.49
N LEU A 275 40.73 -1.94 3.98
CA LEU A 275 41.46 -1.69 5.23
C LEU A 275 40.63 -2.00 6.48
N ALA A 276 39.32 -1.72 6.46
CA ALA A 276 38.42 -2.03 7.58
C ALA A 276 38.22 -3.54 7.81
N TRP A 277 38.61 -4.38 6.85
CA TRP A 277 38.51 -5.84 6.91
C TRP A 277 39.83 -6.55 7.17
N SER A 278 40.95 -5.82 7.22
CA SER A 278 42.27 -6.46 7.23
C SER A 278 42.76 -6.99 8.57
N LEU A 279 41.96 -6.88 9.65
CA LEU A 279 42.30 -7.37 11.00
C LEU A 279 43.69 -6.92 11.51
N GLU A 280 44.20 -5.81 10.98
CA GLU A 280 45.47 -5.19 11.37
C GLU A 280 45.22 -3.82 11.99
N ARG A 281 45.85 -3.53 13.13
CA ARG A 281 45.67 -2.26 13.85
C ARG A 281 45.96 -1.04 12.97
N ALA A 282 47.09 -1.03 12.27
CA ALA A 282 47.51 0.12 11.46
C ALA A 282 46.53 0.39 10.30
N GLN A 283 46.02 -0.66 9.67
CA GLN A 283 45.05 -0.55 8.59
C GLN A 283 43.66 -0.14 9.11
N ASN A 284 43.27 -0.59 10.31
CA ASN A 284 42.06 -0.12 10.97
C ASN A 284 42.13 1.39 11.27
N ASP A 285 43.25 1.88 11.80
CA ASP A 285 43.46 3.32 12.07
C ASP A 285 43.41 4.16 10.77
N GLU A 286 43.98 3.64 9.67
CA GLU A 286 43.92 4.27 8.35
C GLU A 286 42.50 4.28 7.78
N ALA A 287 41.76 3.16 7.92
CA ALA A 287 40.36 3.07 7.54
C ALA A 287 39.52 4.11 8.29
N MET A 288 39.69 4.23 9.61
CA MET A 288 38.99 5.23 10.43
C MET A 288 39.25 6.65 9.93
N THR A 289 40.50 6.99 9.64
CA THR A 289 40.88 8.33 9.12
C THR A 289 40.18 8.65 7.79
N LEU A 290 40.10 7.68 6.88
CA LEU A 290 39.41 7.83 5.60
C LEU A 290 37.89 7.97 5.80
N LEU A 291 37.30 7.19 6.70
CA LEU A 291 35.86 7.20 7.00
C LEU A 291 35.44 8.50 7.68
N GLU A 292 36.24 9.05 8.59
CA GLU A 292 36.02 10.37 9.19
C GLU A 292 36.02 11.48 8.12
N ARG A 293 36.92 11.41 7.13
CA ARG A 293 36.91 12.35 6.00
C ARG A 293 35.66 12.22 5.15
N ALA A 294 35.14 11.00 4.95
CA ALA A 294 33.86 10.79 4.28
C ALA A 294 32.70 11.41 5.06
N ILE A 295 32.69 11.29 6.40
CA ILE A 295 31.65 11.83 7.28
C ILE A 295 31.70 13.37 7.36
N VAL A 296 32.88 13.98 7.30
CA VAL A 296 33.00 15.45 7.21
C VAL A 296 32.31 15.99 5.94
N ILE A 297 32.40 15.25 4.84
CA ILE A 297 31.80 15.62 3.56
C ILE A 297 30.29 15.31 3.56
N GLU A 298 29.90 14.17 4.10
CA GLU A 298 28.50 13.71 4.16
C GLU A 298 28.22 13.08 5.54
N PRO A 299 27.75 13.90 6.51
CA PRO A 299 27.59 13.48 7.91
C PRO A 299 26.67 12.28 8.12
N ASP A 300 25.66 12.14 7.27
CA ASP A 300 24.66 11.07 7.33
C ASP A 300 24.97 9.89 6.41
N TYR A 301 26.21 9.76 5.88
CA TYR A 301 26.57 8.71 4.92
C TYR A 301 26.56 7.31 5.58
N PRO A 302 25.54 6.45 5.33
CA PRO A 302 25.30 5.29 6.18
C PRO A 302 26.40 4.23 6.10
N LEU A 303 27.05 4.09 4.93
CA LEU A 303 28.14 3.14 4.76
C LEU A 303 29.40 3.60 5.50
N ALA A 304 29.73 4.90 5.46
CA ALA A 304 30.88 5.43 6.20
C ALA A 304 30.70 5.25 7.72
N LEU A 305 29.51 5.60 8.23
CA LEU A 305 29.16 5.44 9.65
C LEU A 305 29.22 3.97 10.09
N SER A 306 28.69 3.05 9.27
CA SER A 306 28.69 1.61 9.59
C SER A 306 30.10 1.03 9.63
N LEU A 307 30.96 1.40 8.69
CA LEU A 307 32.35 0.96 8.65
C LEU A 307 33.17 1.56 9.80
N LEU A 308 32.91 2.82 10.15
CA LEU A 308 33.59 3.46 11.26
C LEU A 308 33.22 2.75 12.57
N ALA A 309 31.93 2.49 12.80
CA ALA A 309 31.46 1.70 13.93
C ALA A 309 32.09 0.29 13.97
N TRP A 310 32.25 -0.36 12.82
CA TRP A 310 32.95 -1.63 12.71
C TRP A 310 34.43 -1.53 13.12
N CYS A 311 35.14 -0.48 12.68
CA CYS A 311 36.52 -0.24 13.06
C CYS A 311 36.65 -0.01 14.58
N HIS A 312 35.76 0.79 15.19
CA HIS A 312 35.69 0.98 16.63
C HIS A 312 35.45 -0.35 17.38
N LEU A 313 34.51 -1.17 16.90
CA LEU A 313 34.24 -2.49 17.46
C LEU A 313 35.48 -3.40 17.41
N GLN A 314 36.22 -3.40 16.30
CA GLN A 314 37.47 -4.17 16.18
C GLN A 314 38.51 -3.70 17.19
N ARG A 315 38.65 -2.38 17.41
CA ARG A 315 39.59 -1.85 18.40
C ARG A 315 39.30 -2.34 19.82
N VAL A 316 38.01 -2.46 20.17
CA VAL A 316 37.59 -3.03 21.46
C VAL A 316 37.83 -4.55 21.49
N THR A 317 37.39 -5.26 20.45
CA THR A 317 37.42 -6.72 20.36
C THR A 317 38.85 -7.28 20.37
N TYR A 318 39.77 -6.60 19.68
CA TYR A 318 41.17 -7.03 19.56
C TYR A 318 42.12 -6.29 20.53
N HIS A 319 41.56 -5.55 21.51
CA HIS A 319 42.33 -4.80 22.50
C HIS A 319 43.35 -3.81 21.90
N TRP A 320 43.00 -3.16 20.79
CA TRP A 320 43.82 -2.11 20.17
C TRP A 320 43.54 -0.71 20.74
N THR A 321 42.49 -0.57 21.55
CA THR A 321 42.18 0.66 22.29
C THR A 321 42.72 0.61 23.71
N GLU A 322 43.37 1.72 24.13
CA GLU A 322 43.85 1.91 25.50
C GLU A 322 42.74 2.39 26.45
N THR A 323 41.60 2.84 25.89
CA THR A 323 40.43 3.34 26.63
C THR A 323 39.13 2.79 26.04
N PRO A 324 38.73 1.56 26.42
CA PRO A 324 37.53 0.89 25.87
C PRO A 324 36.21 1.64 26.08
N ALA A 325 36.15 2.54 27.07
CA ALA A 325 34.94 3.31 27.40
C ALA A 325 34.72 4.56 26.54
N ALA A 326 35.72 4.96 25.74
CA ALA A 326 35.69 6.17 24.90
C ALA A 326 35.65 5.86 23.39
N SER A 327 35.64 4.58 23.02
CA SER A 327 35.65 4.06 21.64
C SER A 327 34.27 3.56 21.26
#